data_AF-A0AAF0UMB9-F1
#
_entry.id   AF-A0AAF0UMB9-F1
#
_cell.length_a   1.000
_cell.length_b   1.000
_cell.length_c   1.000
_cell.angle_alpha   90.00
_cell.angle_beta   90.00
_cell.angle_gamma   90.00
#
_symmetry.space_group_name_H-M   'P 1'
#
loop_
_entity.id
_entity.type
_entity.pdbx_description
1 polymer ?
#
loop_
_entity_poly.entity_id
_entity_poly.type
_entity_poly.pdbx_seq_one_letter_code
_entity_poly.pdbx_strand_id
1 'polypeptide(L)'
;MEKLRYLEIVEAEFDKQPEAIKEYLFGDDYAESFCLTLENLTQLQILHLSIESPTVLSRSQLPSNLKKLVLFETVSVISFIAELPNLEYLYIERACFIKNELCLSQSEEWCHEDITFHKLKFLKLLKLDISRLNASEESFPLLETLVIKKCRDLEEIPLSFAYIPTMKQIKLIRCRNESLEASAERIKEEAETIEGCDCIDLIIKESVVKSKADVNQACACNHWQLIRQPQTDRVDGS
;
A
#
# COMPACT_ATOMS: atom_id res chain seq x y z
N MET A 1 26.11 14.03 13.98
CA MET A 1 24.74 13.50 13.80
C MET A 1 24.79 12.45 12.72
N GLU A 2 24.43 11.22 13.06
CA GLU A 2 24.45 10.08 12.13
C GLU A 2 23.58 10.36 10.92
N LYS A 3 24.02 9.87 9.77
CA LYS A 3 23.43 10.08 8.45
C LYS A 3 22.17 9.23 8.31
N LEU A 4 21.06 9.67 8.88
CA LEU A 4 19.79 8.95 8.83
C LEU A 4 19.29 8.87 7.37
N ARG A 5 19.42 7.69 6.75
CA ARG A 5 18.88 7.39 5.41
C ARG A 5 17.45 6.87 5.44
N TYR A 6 17.01 6.41 6.62
CA TYR A 6 15.70 5.84 6.89
C TYR A 6 15.13 6.50 8.14
N LEU A 7 13.85 6.82 8.08
CA LEU A 7 13.09 7.35 9.20
C LEU A 7 11.69 6.74 9.18
N GLU A 8 11.26 6.26 10.33
CA GLU A 8 9.89 5.80 10.57
C GLU A 8 9.30 6.59 11.72
N ILE A 9 8.19 7.27 11.43
CA ILE A 9 7.44 8.07 12.37
C ILE A 9 6.10 7.39 12.56
N VAL A 10 5.81 6.98 13.79
CA VAL A 10 4.55 6.36 14.20
C VAL A 10 3.97 7.19 15.33
N GLU A 11 2.77 7.72 15.15
CA GLU A 11 2.14 8.64 16.12
C GLU A 11 2.02 8.04 17.52
N ALA A 12 1.67 6.77 17.62
CA ALA A 12 1.57 6.04 18.89
C ALA A 12 2.91 5.90 19.65
N GLU A 13 4.04 6.30 19.06
CA GLU A 13 5.38 6.17 19.63
C GLU A 13 6.18 7.48 19.68
N PHE A 14 5.52 8.64 19.54
CA PHE A 14 6.20 9.93 19.55
C PHE A 14 7.08 10.15 20.80
N ASP A 15 6.64 9.72 21.99
CA ASP A 15 7.43 9.81 23.22
C ASP A 15 8.73 8.98 23.19
N LYS A 16 8.79 7.97 22.34
CA LYS A 16 9.94 7.05 22.18
C LYS A 16 10.88 7.44 21.04
N GLN A 17 10.54 8.46 20.25
CA GLN A 17 11.41 8.96 19.17
C GLN A 17 12.69 9.59 19.76
N PRO A 18 13.83 9.55 19.07
CA PRO A 18 15.05 10.23 19.51
C PRO A 18 14.78 11.73 19.72
N GLU A 19 15.43 12.35 20.70
CA GLU A 19 15.25 13.78 21.02
C GLU A 19 15.48 14.70 19.81
N ALA A 20 16.41 14.33 18.92
CA ALA A 20 16.65 15.05 17.67
C ALA A 20 15.48 14.99 16.68
N ILE A 21 14.58 14.01 16.82
CA ILE A 21 13.38 13.86 15.98
C ILE A 21 12.22 14.61 16.61
N LYS A 22 12.10 14.60 17.94
CA LYS A 22 11.07 15.32 18.70
C LYS A 22 11.03 16.82 18.38
N GLU A 23 12.17 17.46 18.14
CA GLU A 23 12.25 18.86 17.70
C GLU A 23 11.53 19.12 16.36
N TYR A 24 11.43 18.11 15.48
CA TYR A 24 10.70 18.20 14.22
C TYR A 24 9.21 17.82 14.34
N LEU A 25 8.77 17.36 15.52
CA LEU A 25 7.41 16.87 15.77
C LEU A 25 6.53 17.91 16.48
N PHE A 26 7.10 18.77 17.32
CA PHE A 26 6.36 19.75 18.13
C PHE A 26 6.58 21.17 17.59
N GLY A 27 5.54 21.77 17.00
CA GLY A 27 5.50 23.20 16.71
C GLY A 27 5.11 24.01 17.95
N ASP A 28 5.56 25.27 18.04
CA ASP A 28 5.44 26.14 19.23
C ASP A 28 4.00 26.59 19.60
N ASP A 29 2.93 26.06 18.97
CA ASP A 29 1.57 26.58 19.19
C ASP A 29 0.56 25.47 19.53
N TYR A 30 -0.21 25.70 20.60
CA TYR A 30 -1.16 24.77 21.23
C TYR A 30 -2.48 24.61 20.43
N ALA A 31 -2.41 24.54 19.11
CA ALA A 31 -3.56 24.34 18.22
C ALA A 31 -3.40 23.05 17.38
N GLU A 32 -3.92 21.92 17.92
CA GLU A 32 -4.42 20.67 17.29
C GLU A 32 -3.89 20.16 15.92
N SER A 33 -2.71 20.57 15.46
CA SER A 33 -2.09 20.04 14.24
C SER A 33 -0.58 19.95 14.41
N PHE A 34 -0.03 18.77 14.16
CA PHE A 34 1.42 18.57 14.13
C PHE A 34 1.96 19.05 12.78
N CYS A 35 3.02 19.85 12.81
CA CYS A 35 3.76 20.27 11.62
C CYS A 35 5.10 19.54 11.59
N LEU A 36 5.19 18.48 10.79
CA LEU A 36 6.45 17.76 10.60
C LEU A 36 7.37 18.56 9.70
N THR A 37 8.59 18.92 10.12
CA THR A 37 9.55 19.62 9.23
C THR A 37 10.83 18.80 9.03
N LEU A 38 10.95 18.08 7.91
CA LEU A 38 12.04 17.14 7.62
C LEU A 38 12.98 17.61 6.48
N GLU A 39 12.83 18.84 5.98
CA GLU A 39 13.62 19.38 4.85
C GLU A 39 15.14 19.32 5.07
N ASN A 40 15.58 19.48 6.31
CA ASN A 40 17.01 19.49 6.67
C ASN A 40 17.64 18.10 6.66
N LEU A 41 16.84 17.04 6.57
CA LEU A 41 17.30 15.65 6.48
C LEU A 41 17.71 15.29 5.05
N THR A 42 18.68 16.03 4.52
CA THR A 42 19.16 15.92 3.12
C THR A 42 19.70 14.53 2.74
N GLN A 43 19.96 13.64 3.70
CA GLN A 43 20.43 12.27 3.43
C GLN A 43 19.32 11.22 3.51
N LEU A 44 18.11 11.64 3.91
CA LEU A 44 16.96 10.77 4.03
C LEU A 44 16.51 10.31 2.64
N GLN A 45 16.44 9.00 2.45
CA GLN A 45 16.02 8.37 1.19
C GLN A 45 14.71 7.61 1.36
N ILE A 46 14.42 7.15 2.59
CA ILE A 46 13.24 6.36 2.89
C ILE A 46 12.53 6.98 4.09
N LEU A 47 11.25 7.27 3.93
CA LEU A 47 10.41 7.83 4.97
C LEU A 47 9.13 6.99 5.07
N HIS A 48 8.85 6.52 6.27
CA HIS A 48 7.59 5.89 6.63
C HIS A 48 6.87 6.82 7.61
N LEU A 49 5.69 7.31 7.23
CA LEU A 49 4.83 8.12 8.09
C LEU A 49 3.57 7.34 8.38
N SER A 50 3.33 7.04 9.66
CA SER A 50 2.10 6.45 10.17
C SER A 50 1.51 7.37 11.23
N ILE A 51 0.64 8.27 10.81
CA ILE A 51 0.05 9.30 11.66
C ILE A 51 -1.46 9.24 11.43
N GLU A 52 -2.20 9.05 12.52
CA GLU A 52 -3.66 8.95 12.62
C GLU A 52 -4.33 10.33 12.71
N SER A 53 -3.59 11.38 13.06
CA SER A 53 -4.08 12.77 13.08
C SER A 53 -3.85 13.49 11.74
N PRO A 54 -4.74 14.43 11.34
CA PRO A 54 -4.59 15.22 10.12
C PRO A 54 -3.39 16.15 10.26
N THR A 55 -2.23 15.62 9.93
CA THR A 55 -0.96 16.35 9.88
C THR A 55 -0.99 17.19 8.61
N VAL A 56 -0.79 18.50 8.74
CA VAL A 56 -0.64 19.37 7.55
C VAL A 56 0.78 19.17 7.04
N LEU A 57 0.97 18.18 6.16
CA LEU A 57 2.21 18.08 5.39
C LEU A 57 2.19 19.16 4.30
N SER A 58 3.12 20.10 4.40
CA SER A 58 3.35 21.12 3.38
C SER A 58 4.60 20.80 2.55
N ARG A 59 4.66 21.34 1.32
CA ARG A 59 5.75 21.09 0.35
C ARG A 59 7.16 21.24 0.96
N SER A 60 7.39 22.27 1.78
CA SER A 60 8.70 22.59 2.36
C SER A 60 9.11 21.67 3.51
N GLN A 61 8.33 20.63 3.81
CA GLN A 61 8.57 19.79 4.97
C GLN A 61 9.17 18.43 4.62
N LEU A 62 9.22 18.03 3.35
CA LEU A 62 9.79 16.75 2.95
C LEU A 62 11.18 16.93 2.31
N PRO A 63 12.17 16.08 2.64
CA PRO A 63 13.50 16.17 2.06
C PRO A 63 13.50 15.78 0.58
N SER A 64 14.18 16.58 -0.24
CA SER A 64 14.21 16.43 -1.71
C SER A 64 14.92 15.17 -2.23
N ASN A 65 15.72 14.51 -1.39
CA ASN A 65 16.43 13.26 -1.74
C ASN A 65 15.63 11.99 -1.46
N LEU A 66 14.35 12.13 -1.09
CA LEU A 66 13.49 11.01 -0.81
C LEU A 66 13.24 10.17 -2.08
N LYS A 67 13.52 8.87 -1.97
CA LYS A 67 13.30 7.86 -3.01
C LYS A 67 12.10 6.98 -2.72
N LYS A 68 11.81 6.75 -1.45
CA LYS A 68 10.72 5.88 -1.01
C LYS A 68 9.90 6.59 0.06
N LEU A 69 8.61 6.68 -0.19
CA LEU A 69 7.63 7.20 0.75
C LEU A 69 6.56 6.14 1.03
N VAL A 70 6.32 5.88 2.31
CA VAL A 70 5.19 5.09 2.79
C VAL A 70 4.34 5.99 3.67
N LEU A 71 3.07 6.15 3.31
CA LEU A 71 2.11 6.96 4.04
C LEU A 71 0.96 6.08 4.50
N PHE A 72 0.61 6.22 5.77
CA PHE A 72 -0.66 5.78 6.30
C PHE A 72 -1.50 7.04 6.52
N GLU A 73 -2.64 7.11 5.83
CA GLU A 73 -3.56 8.25 5.77
C GLU A 73 -3.07 9.45 4.93
N THR A 74 -4.03 10.24 4.42
CA THR A 74 -3.93 11.43 3.54
C THR A 74 -4.06 11.22 2.00
N VAL A 75 -5.24 11.58 1.47
CA VAL A 75 -5.47 11.85 0.03
C VAL A 75 -5.16 13.31 -0.34
N SER A 76 -5.15 14.20 0.66
CA SER A 76 -5.06 15.66 0.52
C SER A 76 -3.67 16.21 0.17
N VAL A 77 -2.65 15.37 0.06
CA VAL A 77 -1.24 15.79 -0.13
C VAL A 77 -0.59 15.21 -1.40
N ILE A 78 -1.37 14.55 -2.26
CA ILE A 78 -0.88 13.87 -3.48
C ILE A 78 -0.11 14.83 -4.40
N SER A 79 -0.57 16.06 -4.57
CA SER A 79 0.11 17.08 -5.38
C SER A 79 1.52 17.37 -4.87
N PHE A 80 1.70 17.52 -3.55
CA PHE A 80 3.02 17.76 -2.95
C PHE A 80 3.94 16.55 -3.07
N ILE A 81 3.40 15.33 -2.97
CA ILE A 81 4.19 14.11 -3.11
C ILE A 81 4.70 13.96 -4.55
N ALA A 82 3.88 14.30 -5.55
CA ALA A 82 4.25 14.20 -6.96
C ALA A 82 5.42 15.12 -7.35
N GLU A 83 5.59 16.22 -6.62
CA GLU A 83 6.66 17.20 -6.83
C GLU A 83 8.02 16.73 -6.27
N LEU A 84 8.06 15.62 -5.52
CA LEU A 84 9.31 15.09 -4.97
C LEU A 84 10.23 14.62 -6.13
N PRO A 85 11.39 15.26 -6.33
CA PRO A 85 12.15 15.16 -7.57
C PRO A 85 12.86 13.81 -7.74
N ASN A 86 12.91 12.99 -6.69
CA ASN A 86 13.63 11.71 -6.66
C ASN A 86 12.75 10.54 -6.22
N LEU A 87 11.44 10.73 -6.09
CA LEU A 87 10.54 9.69 -5.60
C LEU A 87 10.39 8.56 -6.64
N GLU A 88 10.85 7.37 -6.28
CA GLU A 88 10.79 6.17 -7.13
C GLU A 88 9.76 5.16 -6.62
N TYR A 89 9.43 5.18 -5.32
CA TYR A 89 8.50 4.26 -4.68
C TYR A 89 7.50 5.03 -3.81
N LEU A 90 6.21 4.80 -4.05
CA LEU A 90 5.12 5.34 -3.24
C LEU A 90 4.19 4.21 -2.80
N TYR A 91 3.94 4.16 -1.50
CA TYR A 91 2.93 3.28 -0.91
C TYR A 91 2.02 4.11 -0.02
N ILE A 92 0.74 4.10 -0.36
CA ILE A 92 -0.32 4.72 0.43
C ILE A 92 -1.22 3.61 0.99
N GLU A 93 -1.42 3.63 2.30
CA GLU A 93 -2.41 2.84 3.01
C GLU A 93 -3.42 3.75 3.69
N ARG A 94 -4.70 3.40 3.67
CA ARG A 94 -5.69 4.03 4.52
C ARG A 94 -6.17 3.05 5.58
N ALA A 95 -6.27 3.55 6.82
CA ALA A 95 -6.72 2.79 7.98
C ALA A 95 -8.19 3.14 8.31
N CYS A 96 -9.11 3.06 7.35
CA CYS A 96 -10.53 3.22 7.68
C CYS A 96 -11.05 1.93 8.36
N PHE A 97 -10.98 1.91 9.69
CA PHE A 97 -11.58 0.86 10.53
C PHE A 97 -13.05 1.16 10.88
N ILE A 98 -13.53 2.39 10.68
CA ILE A 98 -14.88 2.82 11.04
C ILE A 98 -15.46 3.68 9.92
N LYS A 99 -16.54 3.21 9.29
CA LYS A 99 -17.43 4.06 8.47
C LYS A 99 -18.21 4.97 9.41
N ASN A 100 -17.59 6.04 9.91
CA ASN A 100 -18.32 7.13 10.56
C ASN A 100 -18.59 8.25 9.55
N GLU A 101 -19.47 9.18 9.89
CA GLU A 101 -19.89 10.27 8.99
C GLU A 101 -18.73 11.17 8.51
N LEU A 102 -17.59 11.15 9.21
CA LEU A 102 -16.36 11.85 8.81
C LEU A 102 -15.52 11.09 7.76
N CYS A 103 -15.72 9.78 7.61
CA CYS A 103 -15.14 8.99 6.51
C CYS A 103 -16.00 9.03 5.23
N LEU A 104 -17.18 9.66 5.27
CA LEU A 104 -18.09 9.80 4.13
C LEU A 104 -17.77 11.00 3.23
N SER A 105 -16.75 11.80 3.57
CA SER A 105 -16.22 12.82 2.67
C SER A 105 -15.36 12.16 1.57
N GLN A 106 -16.09 11.61 0.59
CA GLN A 106 -15.76 11.54 -0.83
C GLN A 106 -14.29 11.84 -1.18
N SER A 107 -13.44 10.82 -1.20
CA SER A 107 -12.44 10.74 -2.26
C SER A 107 -12.99 9.80 -3.31
N GLU A 108 -13.90 10.27 -4.15
CA GLU A 108 -14.35 9.51 -5.32
C GLU A 108 -13.18 9.26 -6.28
N GLU A 109 -12.18 10.15 -6.28
CA GLU A 109 -11.05 10.09 -7.20
C GLU A 109 -9.71 10.10 -6.44
N TRP A 110 -8.76 9.31 -6.93
CA TRP A 110 -7.34 9.40 -6.54
C TRP A 110 -6.52 9.94 -7.69
N CYS A 111 -5.64 10.90 -7.39
CA CYS A 111 -4.88 11.71 -8.36
C CYS A 111 -5.76 12.69 -9.15
N HIS A 112 -5.10 13.54 -9.92
CA HIS A 112 -5.68 14.43 -10.93
C HIS A 112 -4.83 14.33 -12.20
N GLU A 113 -5.43 14.58 -13.36
CA GLU A 113 -4.71 14.53 -14.66
C GLU A 113 -3.52 15.50 -14.70
N ASP A 114 -3.62 16.65 -14.02
CA ASP A 114 -2.57 17.68 -13.95
C ASP A 114 -1.36 17.31 -13.06
N ILE A 115 -1.39 16.14 -12.41
CA ILE A 115 -0.35 15.71 -11.47
C ILE A 115 0.58 14.70 -12.16
N THR A 116 1.88 15.01 -12.17
CA THR A 116 2.91 14.15 -12.76
C THR A 116 3.96 13.70 -11.76
N PHE A 117 4.12 12.38 -11.63
CA PHE A 117 5.15 11.73 -10.86
C PHE A 117 6.35 11.36 -11.74
N HIS A 118 7.25 12.32 -11.94
CA HIS A 118 8.34 12.26 -12.93
C HIS A 118 9.28 11.04 -12.84
N LYS A 119 9.49 10.47 -11.64
CA LYS A 119 10.44 9.37 -11.41
C LYS A 119 9.83 8.14 -10.76
N LEU A 120 8.52 8.12 -10.57
CA LEU A 120 7.86 7.05 -9.84
C LEU A 120 7.85 5.77 -10.67
N LYS A 121 8.44 4.71 -10.11
CA LYS A 121 8.52 3.37 -10.73
C LYS A 121 7.58 2.38 -10.08
N PHE A 122 7.23 2.58 -8.82
CA PHE A 122 6.38 1.67 -8.07
C PHE A 122 5.31 2.44 -7.31
N LEU A 123 4.05 2.11 -7.58
CA LEU A 123 2.89 2.65 -6.90
C LEU A 123 2.11 1.52 -6.23
N LYS A 124 1.84 1.67 -4.94
CA LYS A 124 0.98 0.74 -4.19
C LYS A 124 -0.11 1.46 -3.42
N LEU A 125 -1.35 1.06 -3.70
CA LEU A 125 -2.56 1.56 -3.07
C LEU A 125 -3.16 0.44 -2.22
N LEU A 126 -3.40 0.70 -0.93
CA LEU A 126 -3.93 -0.29 0.00
C LEU A 126 -5.12 0.24 0.78
N LYS A 127 -6.25 -0.49 0.69
CA LYS A 127 -7.50 -0.17 1.41
C LYS A 127 -7.95 1.28 1.22
N LEU A 128 -7.74 1.83 0.02
CA LEU A 128 -8.25 3.15 -0.30
C LEU A 128 -9.73 3.03 -0.65
N ASP A 129 -10.53 3.88 -0.03
CA ASP A 129 -11.96 4.05 -0.32
C ASP A 129 -12.10 5.06 -1.48
N ILE A 130 -11.67 4.64 -2.67
CA ILE A 130 -11.69 5.43 -3.91
C ILE A 130 -12.48 4.64 -4.97
N SER A 131 -13.27 5.32 -5.80
CA SER A 131 -14.02 4.69 -6.90
C SER A 131 -13.35 4.87 -8.25
N ARG A 132 -12.54 5.91 -8.44
CA ARG A 132 -11.86 6.24 -9.69
C ARG A 132 -10.38 6.56 -9.47
N LEU A 133 -9.55 6.15 -10.41
CA LEU A 133 -8.14 6.53 -10.50
C LEU A 133 -8.02 7.57 -11.62
N ASN A 134 -7.88 8.85 -11.29
CA ASN A 134 -7.88 9.95 -12.25
C ASN A 134 -6.45 10.31 -12.66
N ALA A 135 -5.90 9.55 -13.60
CA ALA A 135 -4.52 9.68 -14.06
C ALA A 135 -4.36 9.20 -15.51
N SER A 136 -3.31 9.67 -16.17
CA SER A 136 -2.94 9.26 -17.53
C SER A 136 -1.54 8.66 -17.57
N GLU A 137 -1.10 8.26 -18.75
CA GLU A 137 0.29 7.88 -19.04
C GLU A 137 1.27 9.01 -18.72
N GLU A 138 0.83 10.26 -18.89
CA GLU A 138 1.62 11.47 -18.60
C GLU A 138 1.75 11.71 -17.10
N SER A 139 0.80 11.24 -16.30
CA SER A 139 0.90 11.27 -14.83
C SER A 139 2.03 10.37 -14.31
N PHE A 140 2.38 9.30 -15.05
CA PHE A 140 3.26 8.23 -14.59
C PHE A 140 4.24 7.73 -15.67
N PRO A 141 5.11 8.60 -16.22
CA PRO A 141 5.90 8.28 -17.41
C PRO A 141 6.92 7.14 -17.22
N LEU A 142 7.31 6.85 -15.98
CA LEU A 142 8.32 5.83 -15.63
C LEU A 142 7.77 4.70 -14.73
N LEU A 143 6.45 4.56 -14.63
CA LEU A 143 5.83 3.59 -13.75
C LEU A 143 6.00 2.16 -14.28
N GLU A 144 6.66 1.32 -13.49
CA GLU A 144 6.93 -0.08 -13.83
C GLU A 144 5.93 -1.04 -13.19
N THR A 145 5.40 -0.69 -12.01
CA THR A 145 4.52 -1.59 -11.26
C THR A 145 3.42 -0.83 -10.52
N LEU A 146 2.18 -1.24 -10.80
CA LEU A 146 0.99 -0.83 -10.06
C LEU A 146 0.48 -1.97 -9.17
N VAL A 147 0.33 -1.72 -7.87
CA VAL A 147 -0.27 -2.68 -6.93
C VAL A 147 -1.49 -2.06 -6.27
N ILE A 148 -2.67 -2.60 -6.58
CA ILE A 148 -3.91 -2.25 -5.91
C ILE A 148 -4.30 -3.41 -5.00
N LYS A 149 -4.48 -3.13 -3.71
CA LYS A 149 -4.77 -4.17 -2.72
C LYS A 149 -5.90 -3.74 -1.81
N LYS A 150 -6.94 -4.58 -1.69
CA LYS A 150 -8.11 -4.33 -0.84
C LYS A 150 -8.85 -3.00 -1.13
N CYS A 151 -8.68 -2.40 -2.31
CA CYS A 151 -9.51 -1.29 -2.76
C CYS A 151 -10.73 -1.91 -3.45
N ARG A 152 -11.88 -1.94 -2.77
CA ARG A 152 -13.07 -2.67 -3.23
C ARG A 152 -13.97 -1.83 -4.12
N ASP A 153 -13.95 -0.53 -3.89
CA ASP A 153 -14.84 0.41 -4.57
C ASP A 153 -14.23 0.94 -5.88
N LEU A 154 -12.93 0.73 -6.11
CA LEU A 154 -12.24 1.18 -7.32
C LEU A 154 -12.75 0.38 -8.53
N GLU A 155 -13.33 1.07 -9.51
CA GLU A 155 -14.04 0.45 -10.63
C GLU A 155 -13.14 0.19 -11.84
N GLU A 156 -12.11 1.01 -12.06
CA GLU A 156 -11.25 0.90 -13.23
C GLU A 156 -9.84 1.49 -13.01
N ILE A 157 -8.90 1.00 -13.82
CA ILE A 157 -7.62 1.63 -14.11
C ILE A 157 -7.75 2.29 -15.49
N PRO A 158 -7.29 3.55 -15.67
CA PRO A 158 -7.32 4.23 -16.96
C PRO A 158 -6.62 3.43 -18.05
N LEU A 159 -7.26 3.31 -19.21
CA LEU A 159 -6.72 2.57 -20.36
C LEU A 159 -5.37 3.14 -20.83
N SER A 160 -5.14 4.42 -20.58
CA SER A 160 -3.88 5.12 -20.82
C SER A 160 -2.65 4.40 -20.25
N PHE A 161 -2.81 3.60 -19.18
CA PHE A 161 -1.73 2.82 -18.59
C PHE A 161 -1.12 1.79 -19.56
N ALA A 162 -1.85 1.39 -20.61
CA ALA A 162 -1.33 0.55 -21.69
C ALA A 162 -0.23 1.25 -22.52
N TYR A 163 -0.21 2.58 -22.54
CA TYR A 163 0.75 3.38 -23.31
C TYR A 163 1.96 3.84 -22.47
N ILE A 164 2.05 3.45 -21.19
CA ILE A 164 3.21 3.74 -20.35
C ILE A 164 4.36 2.82 -20.78
N PRO A 165 5.46 3.34 -21.38
CA PRO A 165 6.49 2.49 -22.02
C PRO A 165 7.28 1.60 -21.05
N THR A 166 7.20 1.88 -19.75
CA THR A 166 7.94 1.16 -18.71
C THR A 166 7.07 0.21 -17.90
N MET A 167 5.77 0.19 -18.16
CA MET A 167 4.80 -0.63 -17.43
C MET A 167 5.10 -2.11 -17.65
N LYS A 168 5.34 -2.84 -16.56
CA LYS A 168 5.65 -4.28 -16.61
C LYS A 168 4.64 -5.12 -15.86
N GLN A 169 3.92 -4.52 -14.90
CA GLN A 169 3.16 -5.32 -13.96
C GLN A 169 1.99 -4.57 -13.33
N ILE A 170 0.83 -5.23 -13.33
CA ILE A 170 -0.37 -4.80 -12.62
C ILE A 170 -0.77 -5.91 -11.65
N LYS A 171 -0.91 -5.58 -10.36
CA LYS A 171 -1.30 -6.53 -9.31
C LYS A 171 -2.59 -6.10 -8.64
N LEU A 172 -3.63 -6.90 -8.77
CA LEU A 172 -4.90 -6.75 -8.06
C LEU A 172 -4.96 -7.79 -6.93
N ILE A 173 -5.02 -7.35 -5.68
CA ILE A 173 -4.93 -8.26 -4.52
C ILE A 173 -6.10 -8.02 -3.58
N ARG A 174 -7.02 -8.99 -3.49
CA ARG A 174 -8.20 -8.95 -2.62
C ARG A 174 -9.09 -7.72 -2.87
N CYS A 175 -9.18 -7.26 -4.12
CA CYS A 175 -10.07 -6.17 -4.52
C CYS A 175 -11.51 -6.65 -4.63
N ARG A 176 -11.75 -7.83 -5.24
CA ARG A 176 -13.08 -8.43 -5.43
C ARG A 176 -14.02 -7.48 -6.16
N ASN A 177 -13.56 -6.95 -7.29
CA ASN A 177 -14.33 -6.03 -8.13
C ASN A 177 -14.11 -6.43 -9.60
N GLU A 178 -15.14 -7.02 -10.20
CA GLU A 178 -15.11 -7.55 -11.57
C GLU A 178 -14.84 -6.45 -12.61
N SER A 179 -15.34 -5.23 -12.39
CA SER A 179 -15.08 -4.09 -13.28
C SER A 179 -13.60 -3.73 -13.31
N LEU A 180 -12.96 -3.72 -12.14
CA LEU A 180 -11.54 -3.42 -12.02
C LEU A 180 -10.67 -4.50 -12.67
N GLU A 181 -11.04 -5.76 -12.48
CA GLU A 181 -10.36 -6.91 -13.08
C GLU A 181 -10.48 -6.87 -14.61
N ALA A 182 -11.67 -6.65 -15.15
CA ALA A 182 -11.89 -6.48 -16.59
C ALA A 182 -11.14 -5.26 -17.15
N SER A 183 -11.06 -4.16 -16.42
CA SER A 183 -10.27 -2.99 -16.81
C SER A 183 -8.77 -3.30 -16.89
N ALA A 184 -8.22 -4.06 -15.94
CA ALA A 184 -6.83 -4.47 -15.97
C ALA A 184 -6.52 -5.45 -17.12
N GLU A 185 -7.46 -6.34 -17.45
CA GLU A 185 -7.37 -7.21 -18.63
C GLU A 185 -7.34 -6.40 -19.93
N ARG A 186 -8.24 -5.41 -20.09
CA ARG A 186 -8.24 -4.52 -21.28
C ARG A 186 -6.92 -3.79 -21.46
N ILE A 187 -6.29 -3.31 -20.37
CA ILE A 187 -4.98 -2.66 -20.43
C ILE A 187 -3.91 -3.63 -20.96
N LYS A 188 -3.93 -4.89 -20.50
CA LYS A 188 -3.00 -5.91 -20.98
C LYS A 188 -3.20 -6.18 -22.47
N GLU A 189 -4.44 -6.39 -22.91
CA GLU A 189 -4.78 -6.64 -24.33
C GLU A 189 -4.40 -5.47 -25.25
N GLU A 190 -4.62 -4.23 -24.79
CA GLU A 190 -4.23 -3.02 -25.52
C GLU A 190 -2.71 -2.91 -25.63
N ALA A 191 -1.96 -3.14 -24.53
CA ALA A 191 -0.51 -3.12 -24.54
C ALA A 191 0.09 -4.19 -25.48
N GLU A 192 -0.51 -5.39 -25.50
CA GLU A 192 -0.16 -6.46 -26.44
C GLU A 192 -0.40 -6.06 -27.90
N THR A 193 -1.47 -5.31 -28.17
CA THR A 193 -1.79 -4.82 -29.52
C THR A 193 -0.78 -3.78 -30.00
N ILE A 194 -0.27 -2.94 -29.09
CA ILE A 194 0.71 -1.88 -29.38
C ILE A 194 2.11 -2.46 -29.62
N GLU A 195 2.58 -3.33 -28.72
CA GLU A 195 3.95 -3.84 -28.74
C GLU A 195 4.10 -5.18 -29.47
N GLY A 196 2.99 -5.87 -29.74
CA GLY A 196 2.98 -7.19 -30.38
C GLY A 196 3.52 -8.32 -29.50
N CYS A 197 3.68 -8.09 -28.19
CA CYS A 197 4.13 -9.09 -27.22
C CYS A 197 3.42 -8.94 -25.86
N ASP A 198 3.33 -10.04 -25.10
CA ASP A 198 2.82 -10.05 -23.73
C ASP A 198 3.80 -9.34 -22.79
N CYS A 199 3.67 -8.01 -22.69
CA CYS A 199 4.61 -7.14 -22.00
C CYS A 199 4.19 -6.79 -20.56
N ILE A 200 2.90 -6.93 -20.21
CA ILE A 200 2.38 -6.61 -18.88
C ILE A 200 1.98 -7.89 -18.13
N ASP A 201 2.70 -8.20 -17.06
CA ASP A 201 2.35 -9.26 -16.11
C ASP A 201 1.14 -8.85 -15.24
N LEU A 202 -0.04 -9.40 -15.56
CA LEU A 202 -1.27 -9.19 -14.79
C LEU A 202 -1.46 -10.28 -13.74
N ILE A 203 -1.48 -9.89 -12.46
CA ILE A 203 -1.67 -10.81 -11.33
C ILE A 203 -2.92 -10.43 -10.55
N ILE A 204 -3.94 -11.29 -10.61
CA ILE A 204 -5.16 -11.18 -9.81
C ILE A 204 -5.09 -12.23 -8.70
N LYS A 205 -5.16 -11.78 -7.44
CA LYS A 205 -5.09 -12.64 -6.25
C LYS A 205 -6.27 -12.42 -5.34
N GLU A 206 -7.16 -13.38 -5.29
CA GLU A 206 -8.17 -13.47 -4.26
C GLU A 206 -7.66 -14.17 -3.00
N SER A 207 -8.22 -13.84 -1.84
CA SER A 207 -8.08 -14.74 -0.68
C SER A 207 -9.13 -15.83 -0.80
N VAL A 208 -8.68 -17.09 -0.96
CA VAL A 208 -9.52 -18.28 -0.75
C VAL A 208 -10.15 -18.15 0.64
N VAL A 209 -11.45 -17.85 0.67
CA VAL A 209 -12.24 -18.05 1.89
C VAL A 209 -12.33 -19.56 2.01
N LYS A 210 -11.56 -20.18 2.90
CA LYS A 210 -11.89 -21.54 3.34
C LYS A 210 -13.32 -21.45 3.87
N SER A 211 -14.26 -22.02 3.16
CA SER A 211 -15.64 -22.03 3.61
C SER A 211 -15.67 -22.76 4.96
N LYS A 212 -16.63 -22.44 5.84
CA LYS A 212 -16.84 -23.25 7.05
C LYS A 212 -17.11 -24.74 6.71
N ALA A 213 -17.48 -25.06 5.47
CA ALA A 213 -17.63 -26.43 5.00
C ALA A 213 -16.28 -27.15 4.86
N ASP A 214 -15.21 -26.47 4.43
CA ASP A 214 -13.88 -27.08 4.27
C ASP A 214 -13.18 -27.35 5.62
N VAL A 215 -13.52 -26.60 6.67
CA VAL A 215 -13.02 -26.86 8.04
C VAL A 215 -13.72 -28.05 8.68
N ASN A 216 -14.99 -28.30 8.33
CA ASN A 216 -15.77 -29.40 8.89
C ASN A 216 -15.54 -30.75 8.19
N GLN A 217 -14.97 -30.77 6.98
CA GLN A 217 -14.56 -32.01 6.33
C GLN A 217 -13.27 -32.60 6.93
N ALA A 218 -12.47 -31.79 7.64
CA ALA A 218 -11.21 -32.22 8.25
C ALA A 218 -11.37 -32.85 9.67
N CYS A 219 -12.56 -32.82 10.26
CA CYS A 219 -12.83 -33.40 11.59
C CYS A 219 -13.45 -34.81 11.55
N ALA A 220 -13.66 -35.42 10.39
CA ALA A 220 -14.36 -36.72 10.25
C ALA A 220 -13.45 -37.91 9.92
N CYS A 221 -12.14 -37.81 10.11
CA CYS A 221 -11.22 -38.96 10.02
C CYS A 221 -10.12 -38.81 11.06
N ASN A 222 -10.36 -39.32 12.27
CA ASN A 222 -9.33 -39.89 13.17
C ASN A 222 -10.06 -40.68 14.26
N HIS A 223 -10.70 -41.77 13.83
CA HIS A 223 -11.07 -42.89 14.69
C HIS A 223 -9.75 -43.55 15.12
N TRP A 224 -9.24 -43.17 16.29
CA TRP A 224 -8.08 -43.84 16.90
C TRP A 224 -8.49 -45.27 17.28
N GLN A 225 -8.26 -46.23 16.39
CA GLN A 225 -8.20 -47.63 16.77
C GLN A 225 -6.92 -47.85 17.57
N LEU A 226 -7.12 -48.22 18.83
CA LEU A 226 -6.11 -48.71 19.76
C LEU A 226 -5.26 -49.82 19.11
N ILE A 227 -3.96 -49.56 18.93
CA ILE A 227 -2.95 -50.60 18.73
C ILE A 227 -2.10 -50.71 19.99
N ARG A 228 -2.33 -51.82 20.70
CA ARG A 228 -1.42 -52.68 21.47
C ARG A 228 -0.18 -52.04 22.12
N GLN A 229 -0.13 -52.13 23.45
CA GLN A 229 1.14 -52.13 24.21
C GLN A 229 1.88 -53.47 24.06
N PRO A 230 3.22 -53.49 24.08
CA PRO A 230 4.01 -54.71 24.16
C PRO A 230 4.10 -55.28 25.58
N GLN A 231 4.32 -56.59 25.62
CA GLN A 231 4.47 -57.50 26.74
C GLN A 231 5.44 -57.02 27.85
N THR A 232 5.15 -57.39 29.10
CA THR A 232 6.16 -57.60 30.13
C THR A 232 6.16 -59.07 30.51
N ASP A 233 7.36 -59.63 30.54
CA ASP A 233 7.68 -61.03 30.72
C ASP A 233 7.38 -61.53 32.14
N ARG A 234 7.09 -62.85 32.19
CA ARG A 234 7.06 -63.68 33.39
C ARG A 234 8.40 -63.67 34.11
N VAL A 235 8.37 -63.72 35.44
CA VAL A 235 9.29 -64.56 36.24
C VAL A 235 8.50 -65.24 37.36
N ASP A 236 8.77 -66.54 37.51
CA ASP A 236 8.19 -67.55 38.39
C ASP A 236 8.32 -67.29 39.90
N GLY A 237 7.54 -68.04 40.69
CA GLY A 237 8.09 -68.60 41.94
C GLY A 237 7.10 -68.92 43.08
N SER A 238 6.70 -70.20 43.14
CA SER A 238 6.21 -70.99 44.31
C SER A 238 4.78 -70.80 44.80
#